data_AF-J9W681-F1
#
_entry.id   AF-J9W681-F1
#
_cell.length_a   1.000
_cell.length_b   1.000
_cell.length_c   1.000
_cell.angle_alpha   90.00
_cell.angle_beta   90.00
_cell.angle_gamma   90.00
#
_symmetry.space_group_name_H-M   'P 1'
#
loop_
_entity.id
_entity.type
_entity.pdbx_description
1 polymer ?
#
loop_
_entity_poly.entity_id
_entity_poly.type
_entity_poly.pdbx_seq_one_letter_code
_entity_poly.pdbx_strand_id
1 'polypeptide(L)'
;MGVDHPEDDQQWDRSQRGETEIERLDRNWNSLLQELRVVQTGVQLLTGFLLTLPFQQRFDVLGGPMRIVYLVTVGCSVGATVLLIAPVAIHRLLFRRHRLQALVSAAHRCAYAGMALLGAALTGVTVIVFVAVAGATVGFIAGACALALFAIFWWALPLMLRTHGM
;
A
#
# COMPACT_ATOMS: atom_id res chain seq x y z
N MET A 1 23.75 9.36 25.98
CA MET A 1 22.77 9.02 24.93
C MET A 1 23.50 9.19 23.62
N GLY A 2 24.15 8.11 23.20
CA GLY A 2 25.11 8.10 22.10
C GLY A 2 24.40 8.01 20.77
N VAL A 3 24.93 8.78 19.82
CA VAL A 3 24.50 8.88 18.43
C VAL A 3 24.61 7.50 17.77
N ASP A 4 23.58 7.11 17.03
CA ASP A 4 23.54 5.91 16.19
C ASP A 4 24.80 5.87 15.30
N HIS A 5 25.70 4.92 15.56
CA HIS A 5 26.86 4.62 14.73
C HIS A 5 26.58 3.32 13.97
N PRO A 6 26.08 3.38 12.72
CA PRO A 6 25.73 2.19 11.94
C PRO A 6 26.92 1.26 11.64
N GLU A 7 28.15 1.74 11.86
CA GLU A 7 29.39 0.98 11.73
C GLU A 7 29.58 -0.02 12.89
N ASP A 8 29.15 0.32 14.11
CA ASP A 8 29.26 -0.55 15.29
C ASP A 8 28.28 -1.74 15.19
N ASP A 9 27.09 -1.50 14.64
CA ASP A 9 26.12 -2.56 14.34
C ASP A 9 26.65 -3.54 13.28
N GLN A 10 27.37 -3.04 12.27
CA GLN A 10 27.99 -3.89 11.24
C GLN A 10 29.09 -4.78 11.83
N GLN A 11 29.88 -4.27 12.78
CA GLN A 11 30.96 -5.03 13.39
C GLN A 11 30.43 -6.06 14.42
N TRP A 12 29.33 -5.75 15.11
CA TRP A 12 28.65 -6.69 16.01
C TRP A 12 27.98 -7.85 15.25
N ASP A 13 27.23 -7.58 14.16
CA ASP A 13 26.59 -8.64 13.34
C ASP A 13 27.63 -9.59 12.70
N ARG A 14 28.75 -9.03 12.22
CA ARG A 14 29.83 -9.80 11.60
C ARG A 14 30.59 -10.67 12.61
N SER A 15 30.72 -10.20 13.85
CA SER A 15 31.44 -10.90 14.92
C SER A 15 30.58 -11.92 15.68
N GLN A 16 29.26 -11.73 15.76
CA GLN A 16 28.34 -12.64 16.47
C GLN A 16 27.66 -13.66 15.54
N ARG A 17 27.37 -13.32 14.27
CA ARG A 17 26.54 -14.16 13.37
C ARG A 17 27.21 -14.59 12.07
N GLY A 18 28.25 -13.89 11.60
CA GLY A 18 28.92 -14.20 10.33
C GLY A 18 28.08 -13.92 9.08
N GLU A 19 27.05 -13.08 9.19
CA GLU A 19 26.05 -12.83 8.13
C GLU A 19 26.63 -11.92 7.03
N THR A 20 26.45 -12.30 5.75
CA THR A 20 26.91 -11.50 4.61
C THR A 20 25.94 -10.35 4.30
N GLU A 21 26.39 -9.29 3.63
CA GLU A 21 25.53 -8.14 3.25
C GLU A 21 24.30 -8.56 2.42
N ILE A 22 24.45 -9.58 1.59
CA ILE A 22 23.38 -10.17 0.78
C ILE A 22 22.34 -10.86 1.67
N GLU A 23 22.80 -11.56 2.71
CA GLU A 23 21.95 -12.32 3.64
C GLU A 23 21.15 -11.37 4.54
N ARG A 24 21.76 -10.25 4.96
CA ARG A 24 21.07 -9.16 5.68
C ARG A 24 19.98 -8.50 4.82
N LEU A 25 20.26 -8.26 3.52
CA LEU A 25 19.27 -7.75 2.57
C LEU A 25 18.10 -8.72 2.36
N ASP A 26 18.37 -10.03 2.28
CA ASP A 26 17.34 -11.05 2.13
C ASP A 26 16.43 -11.15 3.38
N ARG A 27 17.01 -11.04 4.59
CA ARG A 27 16.24 -10.98 5.83
C ARG A 27 15.35 -9.74 5.88
N ASN A 28 15.90 -8.55 5.59
CA ASN A 28 15.11 -7.31 5.54
C ASN A 28 13.99 -7.39 4.49
N TRP A 29 14.28 -7.97 3.33
CA TRP A 29 13.28 -8.18 2.28
C TRP A 29 12.15 -9.11 2.73
N ASN A 30 12.48 -10.23 3.38
CA ASN A 30 11.48 -11.15 3.92
C ASN A 30 10.60 -10.48 5.00
N SER A 31 11.19 -9.63 5.85
CA SER A 31 10.42 -8.82 6.81
C SER A 31 9.44 -7.87 6.10
N LEU A 32 9.92 -7.13 5.08
CA LEU A 32 9.07 -6.25 4.28
C LEU A 32 7.95 -7.00 3.55
N LEU A 33 8.23 -8.18 2.98
CA LEU A 33 7.21 -9.02 2.34
C LEU A 33 6.17 -9.52 3.35
N GLN A 34 6.56 -9.77 4.60
CA GLN A 34 5.64 -10.17 5.66
C GLN A 34 4.73 -9.01 6.06
N GLU A 35 5.27 -7.80 6.23
CA GLU A 35 4.47 -6.59 6.45
C GLU A 35 3.51 -6.33 5.28
N LEU A 36 4.00 -6.46 4.04
CA LEU A 36 3.18 -6.27 2.84
C LEU A 36 2.05 -7.31 2.75
N ARG A 37 2.28 -8.53 3.24
CA ARG A 37 1.25 -9.58 3.29
C ARG A 37 0.10 -9.22 4.24
N VAL A 38 0.36 -8.50 5.33
CA VAL A 38 -0.69 -8.00 6.23
C VAL A 38 -1.57 -6.98 5.49
N VAL A 39 -0.99 -6.10 4.69
CA VAL A 39 -1.74 -5.14 3.87
C VAL A 39 -2.51 -5.85 2.76
N GLN A 40 -1.91 -6.87 2.16
CA GLN A 40 -2.48 -7.61 1.03
C GLN A 40 -3.83 -8.27 1.37
N THR A 41 -3.98 -8.84 2.56
CA THR A 41 -5.25 -9.45 2.98
C THR A 41 -6.37 -8.40 3.07
N GLY A 42 -6.07 -7.19 3.56
CA GLY A 42 -6.99 -6.08 3.59
C GLY A 42 -7.47 -5.66 2.19
N VAL A 43 -6.54 -5.56 1.23
CA VAL A 43 -6.88 -5.22 -0.17
C VAL A 43 -7.72 -6.30 -0.83
N GLN A 44 -7.43 -7.58 -0.58
CA GLN A 44 -8.19 -8.69 -1.15
C GLN A 44 -9.64 -8.70 -0.64
N LEU A 45 -9.83 -8.47 0.65
CA LEU A 45 -11.15 -8.35 1.26
C LEU A 45 -11.93 -7.15 0.70
N LEU A 46 -11.29 -5.97 0.61
CA LEU A 46 -11.88 -4.78 0.00
C LEU A 46 -12.30 -5.04 -1.45
N THR A 47 -11.41 -5.64 -2.24
CA THR A 47 -11.66 -5.98 -3.65
C THR A 47 -12.83 -6.96 -3.77
N GLY A 48 -12.88 -7.99 -2.91
CA GLY A 48 -13.99 -8.96 -2.88
C GLY A 48 -15.33 -8.30 -2.56
N PHE A 49 -15.36 -7.39 -1.58
CA PHE A 49 -16.57 -6.64 -1.27
C PHE A 49 -17.00 -5.74 -2.44
N LEU A 50 -16.05 -5.03 -3.05
CA LEU A 50 -16.31 -4.21 -4.22
C LEU A 50 -16.90 -5.03 -5.38
N LEU A 51 -16.38 -6.23 -5.64
CA LEU A 51 -16.88 -7.09 -6.73
C LEU A 51 -18.27 -7.68 -6.47
N THR A 52 -18.71 -7.79 -5.21
CA THR A 52 -20.04 -8.31 -4.86
C THR A 52 -21.12 -7.23 -4.81
N LEU A 53 -20.75 -5.96 -4.60
CA LEU A 53 -21.68 -4.82 -4.59
C LEU A 53 -22.65 -4.73 -5.79
N PRO A 54 -22.26 -4.95 -7.07
CA PRO A 54 -23.16 -4.77 -8.20
C PRO A 54 -24.29 -5.81 -8.26
N PHE A 55 -24.13 -6.92 -7.54
CA PHE A 55 -25.16 -7.96 -7.43
C PHE A 55 -26.10 -7.74 -6.24
N GLN A 56 -25.89 -6.69 -5.45
CA GLN A 56 -26.76 -6.35 -4.33
C GLN A 56 -27.99 -5.59 -4.82
N GLN A 57 -29.16 -5.89 -4.23
CA GLN A 57 -30.46 -5.28 -4.58
C GLN A 57 -30.46 -3.73 -4.52
N ARG A 58 -29.60 -3.13 -3.69
CA ARG A 58 -29.47 -1.67 -3.54
C ARG A 58 -28.56 -1.01 -4.57
N PHE A 59 -27.86 -1.77 -5.42
CA PHE A 59 -26.94 -1.18 -6.40
C PHE A 59 -27.68 -0.39 -7.48
N ASP A 60 -28.89 -0.81 -7.87
CA ASP A 60 -29.65 -0.09 -8.89
C ASP A 60 -30.14 1.29 -8.44
N VAL A 61 -30.18 1.53 -7.12
CA VAL A 61 -30.51 2.82 -6.52
C VAL A 61 -29.34 3.83 -6.66
N LEU A 62 -28.12 3.36 -6.94
CA LEU A 62 -26.99 4.25 -7.22
C LEU A 62 -27.18 4.89 -8.61
N GLY A 63 -27.30 6.22 -8.61
CA GLY A 63 -27.34 7.02 -9.84
C GLY A 63 -26.10 6.84 -10.72
N GLY A 64 -26.25 7.14 -12.01
CA GLY A 64 -25.19 6.98 -13.03
C GLY A 64 -23.79 7.50 -12.64
N PRO A 65 -23.65 8.72 -12.07
CA PRO A 65 -22.35 9.23 -11.63
C PRO A 65 -21.67 8.35 -10.59
N MET A 66 -22.44 7.73 -9.70
CA MET A 66 -21.91 6.88 -8.63
C MET A 66 -21.42 5.53 -9.14
N ARG A 67 -21.98 5.04 -10.25
CA ARG A 67 -21.51 3.83 -10.93
C ARG A 67 -20.11 4.05 -11.53
N ILE A 68 -19.82 5.25 -12.03
CA ILE A 68 -18.48 5.61 -12.52
C ILE A 68 -17.49 5.61 -11.36
N VAL A 69 -17.84 6.26 -10.24
CA VAL A 69 -17.00 6.27 -9.03
C VAL A 69 -16.74 4.85 -8.54
N TYR A 70 -17.77 3.99 -8.55
CA TYR A 70 -17.64 2.56 -8.25
C TYR A 70 -16.64 1.86 -9.17
N LEU A 71 -16.76 1.99 -10.50
CA LEU A 71 -15.86 1.34 -11.45
C LEU A 71 -14.40 1.82 -11.29
N VAL A 72 -14.20 3.11 -11.07
CA VAL A 72 -12.87 3.68 -10.78
C VAL A 72 -12.32 3.08 -9.47
N THR A 73 -13.15 2.99 -8.43
CA THR A 73 -12.78 2.42 -7.12
C THR A 73 -12.37 0.95 -7.25
N VAL A 74 -13.14 0.15 -8.00
CA VAL A 74 -12.81 -1.25 -8.31
C VAL A 74 -11.49 -1.33 -9.05
N GLY A 75 -11.30 -0.51 -10.09
CA GLY A 75 -10.06 -0.45 -10.87
C GLY A 75 -8.85 -0.11 -10.01
N CYS A 76 -8.97 0.85 -9.10
CA CYS A 76 -7.94 1.18 -8.12
C CYS A 76 -7.63 0.00 -7.20
N SER A 77 -8.65 -0.71 -6.69
CA SER A 77 -8.47 -1.86 -5.80
C SER A 77 -7.78 -3.05 -6.49
N VAL A 78 -8.16 -3.34 -7.73
CA VAL A 78 -7.51 -4.37 -8.55
C VAL A 78 -6.07 -3.97 -8.89
N GLY A 79 -5.85 -2.72 -9.30
CA GLY A 79 -4.52 -2.18 -9.57
C GLY A 79 -3.61 -2.25 -8.34
N ALA A 80 -4.12 -1.87 -7.17
CA ALA A 80 -3.43 -1.99 -5.88
C ALA A 80 -3.02 -3.44 -5.62
N THR A 81 -3.94 -4.39 -5.82
CA THR A 81 -3.67 -5.83 -5.64
C THR A 81 -2.51 -6.30 -6.52
N VAL A 82 -2.54 -5.96 -7.82
CA VAL A 82 -1.49 -6.35 -8.77
C VAL A 82 -0.14 -5.75 -8.37
N LEU A 83 -0.11 -4.47 -8.01
CA LEU A 83 1.10 -3.75 -7.61
C LEU A 83 1.68 -4.26 -6.27
N LEU A 84 0.84 -4.66 -5.32
CA LEU A 84 1.28 -5.23 -4.04
C LEU A 84 1.78 -6.68 -4.18
N ILE A 85 1.32 -7.43 -5.19
CA ILE A 85 1.83 -8.78 -5.48
C ILE A 85 3.15 -8.72 -6.28
N ALA A 86 3.40 -7.64 -7.01
CA ALA A 86 4.58 -7.49 -7.86
C ALA A 86 5.93 -7.76 -7.15
N PRO A 87 6.22 -7.30 -5.92
CA PRO A 87 7.47 -7.59 -5.22
C PRO A 87 7.76 -9.08 -5.05
N VAL A 88 6.71 -9.88 -4.78
CA VAL A 88 6.84 -11.34 -4.65
C VAL A 88 7.21 -11.98 -5.99
N ALA A 89 6.60 -11.51 -7.08
CA ALA A 89 6.90 -11.98 -8.44
C ALA A 89 8.32 -11.58 -8.88
N ILE A 90 8.72 -10.34 -8.62
CA ILE A 90 10.06 -9.83 -8.97
C ILE A 90 11.13 -10.61 -8.19
N HIS A 91 10.91 -10.87 -6.91
CA HIS A 91 11.82 -11.70 -6.09
C HIS A 91 11.99 -13.10 -6.69
N ARG A 92 10.88 -13.79 -7.01
CA ARG A 92 10.91 -15.13 -7.62
C ARG A 92 11.63 -15.15 -8.99
N LEU A 93 11.49 -14.10 -9.80
CA LEU A 93 12.02 -14.08 -11.17
C LEU A 93 13.49 -13.68 -11.25
N LEU A 94 13.95 -12.76 -10.40
CA LEU A 94 15.30 -12.17 -10.50
C LEU A 94 16.34 -12.75 -9.53
N PHE A 95 15.98 -13.66 -8.63
CA PHE A 95 16.94 -14.40 -7.79
C PHE A 95 18.05 -15.08 -8.62
N ARG A 96 17.80 -15.34 -9.91
CA ARG A 96 18.79 -15.91 -10.84
C ARG A 96 19.75 -14.91 -11.50
N ARG A 97 19.54 -13.59 -11.41
CA ARG A 97 20.27 -12.59 -12.24
C ARG A 97 21.19 -11.61 -11.49
N HIS A 98 21.40 -11.74 -10.18
CA HIS A 98 22.40 -10.96 -9.40
C HIS A 98 22.34 -9.42 -9.55
N ARG A 99 21.23 -8.84 -10.06
CA ARG A 99 21.05 -7.39 -10.27
C ARG A 99 20.13 -6.80 -9.20
N LEU A 100 20.58 -6.86 -7.95
CA LEU A 100 19.82 -6.54 -6.74
C LEU A 100 19.36 -5.07 -6.62
N GLN A 101 20.19 -4.09 -7.02
CA GLN A 101 19.85 -2.67 -6.77
C GLN A 101 18.65 -2.15 -7.58
N ALA A 102 18.59 -2.42 -8.89
CA ALA A 102 17.46 -2.00 -9.74
C ALA A 102 16.13 -2.69 -9.35
N LEU A 103 16.24 -3.88 -8.77
CA LEU A 103 15.12 -4.73 -8.35
C LEU A 103 14.44 -4.16 -7.11
N VAL A 104 15.24 -3.77 -6.10
CA VAL A 104 14.75 -3.15 -4.87
C VAL A 104 14.03 -1.83 -5.16
N SER A 105 14.60 -0.98 -6.03
CA SER A 105 13.96 0.28 -6.42
C SER A 105 12.63 0.07 -7.18
N ALA A 106 12.55 -0.93 -8.06
CA ALA A 106 11.33 -1.24 -8.80
C ALA A 106 10.23 -1.77 -7.86
N ALA A 107 10.56 -2.71 -6.97
CA ALA A 107 9.61 -3.25 -6.00
C ALA A 107 9.13 -2.19 -5.01
N HIS A 108 10.01 -1.31 -4.55
CA HIS A 108 9.63 -0.20 -3.67
C HIS A 108 8.66 0.77 -4.36
N ARG A 109 8.90 1.11 -5.64
CA ARG A 109 7.96 1.92 -6.45
C ARG A 109 6.62 1.22 -6.63
N CYS A 110 6.61 -0.09 -6.91
CA CYS A 110 5.38 -0.87 -7.02
C CYS A 110 4.60 -0.91 -5.71
N ALA A 111 5.27 -1.14 -4.58
CA ALA A 111 4.64 -1.13 -3.26
C ALA A 111 4.03 0.25 -2.96
N TYR A 112 4.78 1.34 -3.20
CA TYR A 112 4.31 2.70 -2.96
C TYR A 112 3.10 3.07 -3.84
N ALA A 113 3.17 2.75 -5.14
CA ALA A 113 2.06 2.97 -6.07
C ALA A 113 0.83 2.11 -5.73
N GLY A 114 1.04 0.85 -5.33
CA GLY A 114 -0.03 -0.05 -4.92
C GLY A 114 -0.74 0.43 -3.67
N MET A 115 0.00 0.93 -2.69
CA MET A 115 -0.59 1.51 -1.50
C MET A 115 -1.31 2.84 -1.77
N ALA A 116 -0.81 3.68 -2.68
CA ALA A 116 -1.52 4.90 -3.10
C ALA A 116 -2.87 4.57 -3.77
N LEU A 117 -2.91 3.55 -4.65
CA LEU A 117 -4.14 3.06 -5.24
C LEU A 117 -5.09 2.46 -4.21
N LEU A 118 -4.57 1.78 -3.18
CA LEU A 118 -5.37 1.29 -2.07
C LEU A 118 -6.03 2.45 -1.30
N GLY A 119 -5.29 3.53 -1.02
CA GLY A 119 -5.85 4.73 -0.38
C GLY A 119 -6.95 5.38 -1.21
N ALA A 120 -6.75 5.46 -2.54
CA ALA A 120 -7.78 5.93 -3.46
C ALA A 120 -9.02 5.01 -3.46
N ALA A 121 -8.82 3.68 -3.45
CA ALA A 121 -9.92 2.72 -3.40
C ALA A 121 -10.70 2.81 -2.07
N LEU A 122 -10.01 2.94 -0.94
CA LEU A 122 -10.66 3.13 0.37
C LEU A 122 -11.45 4.43 0.43
N THR A 123 -10.88 5.53 -0.09
CA THR A 123 -11.58 6.82 -0.19
C THR A 123 -12.84 6.68 -1.06
N GLY A 124 -12.72 6.04 -2.23
CA GLY A 124 -13.86 5.79 -3.13
C GLY A 124 -14.95 4.95 -2.47
N VAL A 125 -14.59 3.87 -1.76
CA VAL A 125 -15.56 3.03 -1.05
C VAL A 125 -16.26 3.80 0.07
N THR A 126 -15.54 4.65 0.80
CA THR A 126 -16.13 5.52 1.83
C THR A 126 -17.18 6.45 1.21
N VAL A 127 -16.87 7.09 0.08
CA VAL A 127 -17.86 7.94 -0.62
C VAL A 127 -19.07 7.09 -1.04
N ILE A 128 -18.86 5.92 -1.66
CA ILE A 128 -19.95 5.02 -2.08
C ILE A 128 -20.88 4.66 -0.92
N VAL A 129 -20.33 4.23 0.20
CA VAL A 129 -21.10 3.79 1.36
C VAL A 129 -21.87 4.97 1.96
N PHE A 130 -21.21 6.11 2.19
CA PHE A 130 -21.86 7.26 2.83
C PHE A 130 -22.90 7.94 1.91
N VAL A 131 -22.66 8.01 0.61
CA VAL A 131 -23.68 8.49 -0.35
C VAL A 131 -24.90 7.58 -0.33
N ALA A 132 -24.70 6.26 -0.31
CA ALA A 132 -25.80 5.29 -0.32
C ALA A 132 -26.65 5.33 0.97
N VAL A 133 -26.06 5.67 2.12
CA VAL A 133 -26.74 5.64 3.43
C VAL A 133 -27.26 7.02 3.86
N ALA A 134 -26.49 8.08 3.65
CA ALA A 134 -26.74 9.41 4.22
C ALA A 134 -26.86 10.52 3.15
N GLY A 135 -26.79 10.16 1.86
CA GLY A 135 -26.92 11.09 0.75
C GLY A 135 -25.60 11.75 0.30
N ALA A 136 -25.66 12.45 -0.83
CA ALA A 136 -24.50 12.95 -1.55
C ALA A 136 -23.58 13.85 -0.71
N THR A 137 -24.16 14.81 0.01
CA THR A 137 -23.40 15.80 0.80
C THR A 137 -22.54 15.14 1.88
N VAL A 138 -23.12 14.22 2.64
CA VAL A 138 -22.40 13.50 3.70
C VAL A 138 -21.33 12.60 3.10
N GLY A 139 -21.60 11.96 1.95
CA GLY A 139 -20.62 11.16 1.23
C GLY A 139 -19.40 11.95 0.75
N PHE A 140 -19.59 13.14 0.21
CA PHE A 140 -18.47 13.99 -0.20
C PHE A 140 -17.65 14.50 1.00
N ILE A 141 -18.29 14.84 2.12
CA ILE A 141 -17.58 15.23 3.35
C ILE A 141 -16.76 14.05 3.87
N ALA A 142 -17.34 12.85 3.95
CA ALA A 142 -16.63 11.65 4.38
C ALA A 142 -15.47 11.31 3.43
N GLY A 143 -15.66 11.46 2.12
CA GLY A 143 -14.61 11.30 1.12
C GLY A 143 -13.48 12.32 1.26
N ALA A 144 -13.81 13.59 1.48
CA ALA A 144 -12.81 14.63 1.71
C ALA A 144 -12.01 14.37 3.00
N CYS A 145 -12.67 13.95 4.07
CA CYS A 145 -12.00 13.55 5.31
C CYS A 145 -11.10 12.34 5.10
N ALA A 146 -11.57 11.29 4.41
CA ALA A 146 -10.77 10.11 4.10
C ALA A 146 -9.55 10.46 3.23
N LEU A 147 -9.75 11.27 2.18
CA LEU A 147 -8.68 11.73 1.32
C LEU A 147 -7.66 12.58 2.08
N ALA A 148 -8.12 13.46 2.98
CA ALA A 148 -7.25 14.28 3.82
C ALA A 148 -6.44 13.41 4.78
N LEU A 149 -7.07 12.42 5.42
CA LEU A 149 -6.36 11.46 6.28
C LEU A 149 -5.28 10.70 5.50
N PHE A 150 -5.61 10.21 4.30
CA PHE A 150 -4.63 9.58 3.42
C PHE A 150 -3.52 10.56 3.04
N ALA A 151 -3.84 11.78 2.59
CA ALA A 151 -2.82 12.77 2.22
C ALA A 151 -1.91 13.14 3.40
N ILE A 152 -2.44 13.26 4.61
CA ILE A 152 -1.65 13.54 5.82
C ILE A 152 -0.74 12.36 6.15
N PHE A 153 -1.28 11.14 6.20
CA PHE A 153 -0.48 9.96 6.53
C PHE A 153 0.56 9.61 5.44
N TRP A 154 0.24 9.91 4.18
CA TRP A 154 1.07 9.51 3.03
C TRP A 154 2.04 10.58 2.56
N TRP A 155 1.71 11.86 2.70
CA TRP A 155 2.58 12.97 2.32
C TRP A 155 3.11 13.73 3.53
N ALA A 156 2.26 14.14 4.47
CA ALA A 156 2.71 14.97 5.58
C ALA A 156 3.66 14.19 6.52
N LEU A 157 3.37 12.93 6.84
CA LEU A 157 4.22 12.09 7.68
C LEU A 157 5.63 11.87 7.08
N PRO A 158 5.79 11.37 5.84
CA PRO A 158 7.13 11.19 5.27
C PRO A 158 7.85 12.52 4.99
N LEU A 159 7.13 13.62 4.72
CA LEU A 159 7.76 14.94 4.62
C LEU A 159 8.23 15.45 5.98
N MET A 160 7.46 15.26 7.06
CA MET A 160 7.85 15.63 8.42
C MET A 160 9.04 14.79 8.93
N LEU A 161 9.08 13.49 8.62
CA LEU A 161 10.24 12.65 8.95
C LEU A 161 11.48 13.04 8.13
N ARG A 162 11.30 13.49 6.87
CA ARG A 162 12.41 14.03 6.07
C ARG A 162 12.92 15.37 6.61
N THR A 163 12.09 16.18 7.25
CA THR A 163 12.50 17.48 7.80
C THR A 163 13.07 17.40 9.22
N HIS A 164 12.71 16.37 10.00
CA HIS A 164 13.27 16.12 11.34
C HIS A 164 14.51 15.21 11.36
N GLY A 165 14.93 14.70 10.20
CA GLY A 165 16.16 13.91 10.02
C GLY A 165 17.34 14.72 9.49
N MET A 166 17.59 15.93 10.02
CA MET A 166 18.86 16.67 9.86
C MET A 166 19.45 17.00 11.22
#